data_AF-A0A3C1KVT9-F1
#
_entry.id   AF-A0A3C1KVT9-F1
#
_cell.length_a   1.000
_cell.length_b   1.000
_cell.length_c   1.000
_cell.angle_alpha   90.00
_cell.angle_beta   90.00
_cell.angle_gamma   90.00
#
_symmetry.space_group_name_H-M   'P 1'
#
loop_
_entity.id
_entity.type
_entity.pdbx_description
1 polymer ?
#
loop_
_entity_poly.entity_id
_entity_poly.type
_entity_poly.pdbx_seq_one_letter_code
_entity_poly.pdbx_strand_id
1 'polypeptide(L)'
;MMIKALGCRPLSAITTWRALSVTPQVVSTVGFGTSSATKLQAGRNRPNNRVLYQAYEQLKLAFTYLYTTPGIPLIYYGDEFGLPGAGDPDNRRMMRFDGALSTFESQTLEWMKQLGQLRAKHPALRAGAWSPPLWKEADFLAWSRSLDKDLVIVLIHRGDAQLKKGTLSVPAVADGTALVEWFSGKKMVVNQGKLPFEIAARSAQVWTAQP
;
A
#
# COMPACT_ATOMS: atom_id res chain seq x y z
N MET A 1 7.02 55.01 -11.52
CA MET A 1 7.34 54.09 -10.41
C MET A 1 6.35 52.94 -10.49
N MET A 2 6.80 51.81 -11.03
CA MET A 2 6.01 50.60 -11.26
C MET A 2 5.86 49.81 -9.96
N ILE A 3 4.64 49.41 -9.61
CA ILE A 3 4.41 48.25 -8.73
C ILE A 3 3.51 47.29 -9.50
N LYS A 4 4.13 46.19 -9.93
CA LYS A 4 3.55 45.10 -10.71
C LYS A 4 2.73 44.24 -9.73
N ALA A 5 1.40 44.22 -9.88
CA ALA A 5 0.55 43.27 -9.17
C ALA A 5 0.85 41.85 -9.67
N LEU A 6 1.46 41.03 -8.82
CA LEU A 6 1.68 39.61 -9.09
C LEU A 6 0.35 38.86 -9.04
N GLY A 7 0.06 38.20 -10.16
CA GLY A 7 -1.21 37.53 -10.43
C GLY A 7 -1.58 36.43 -9.46
N CYS A 8 -2.83 36.48 -9.02
CA CYS A 8 -3.55 35.36 -8.45
C CYS A 8 -3.71 34.28 -9.54
N ARG A 9 -2.98 33.17 -9.42
CA ARG A 9 -3.16 32.01 -10.32
C ARG A 9 -4.42 31.26 -9.89
N PRO A 10 -5.33 30.92 -10.81
CA PRO A 10 -6.53 30.16 -10.48
C PRO A 10 -6.16 28.72 -10.09
N LEU A 11 -6.65 28.27 -8.92
CA LEU A 11 -6.69 26.86 -8.56
C LEU A 11 -7.54 26.11 -9.60
N SER A 12 -6.89 25.49 -10.58
CA SER A 12 -7.52 24.58 -11.53
C SER A 12 -6.70 23.29 -11.62
N ALA A 13 -6.75 22.47 -10.57
CA ALA A 13 -6.32 21.06 -10.64
C ALA A 13 -6.81 20.21 -9.44
N ILE A 14 -7.95 20.55 -8.81
CA ILE A 14 -8.51 19.72 -7.73
C ILE A 14 -9.39 18.56 -8.28
N THR A 15 -9.65 18.50 -9.58
CA THR A 15 -10.67 17.60 -10.12
C THR A 15 -10.06 16.39 -10.82
N THR A 16 -9.48 15.45 -10.07
CA THR A 16 -9.52 13.97 -10.29
C THR A 16 -8.57 13.19 -9.38
N TRP A 17 -8.58 13.47 -8.08
CA TRP A 17 -8.37 12.36 -7.13
C TRP A 17 -9.73 11.74 -6.89
N ARG A 18 -10.11 10.80 -7.77
CA ARG A 18 -11.25 9.94 -7.51
C ARG A 18 -10.89 9.17 -6.25
N ALA A 19 -11.57 9.52 -5.16
CA ALA A 19 -11.45 8.84 -3.88
C ALA A 19 -11.40 7.33 -4.12
N LEU A 20 -10.37 6.67 -3.58
CA LEU A 20 -10.55 5.29 -3.16
C LEU A 20 -11.72 5.33 -2.17
N SER A 21 -12.92 5.10 -2.69
CA SER A 21 -14.02 4.67 -1.85
C SER A 21 -13.52 3.36 -1.27
N VAL A 22 -13.22 3.36 0.02
CA VAL A 22 -12.97 2.16 0.79
C VAL A 22 -14.32 1.45 0.87
N THR A 23 -14.70 0.78 -0.21
CA THR A 23 -15.71 -0.25 -0.15
C THR A 23 -15.03 -1.49 0.44
N PRO A 24 -15.61 -2.13 1.46
CA PRO A 24 -15.11 -3.43 1.90
C PRO A 24 -15.09 -4.39 0.70
N GLN A 25 -14.08 -5.26 0.66
CA GLN A 25 -13.80 -6.23 -0.42
C GLN A 25 -13.16 -5.66 -1.69
N VAL A 26 -11.94 -5.14 -1.51
CA VAL A 26 -11.01 -4.73 -2.56
C VAL A 26 -10.78 -5.85 -3.60
N VAL A 27 -10.79 -7.12 -3.20
CA VAL A 27 -10.51 -8.27 -4.09
C VAL A 27 -11.47 -8.40 -5.28
N SER A 28 -12.77 -8.17 -5.08
CA SER A 28 -13.77 -8.29 -6.16
C SER A 28 -13.74 -7.11 -7.13
N THR A 29 -13.51 -5.90 -6.60
CA THR A 29 -13.46 -4.66 -7.38
C THR A 29 -12.17 -4.56 -8.18
N VAL A 30 -11.08 -5.12 -7.64
CA VAL A 30 -9.77 -5.06 -8.27
C VAL A 30 -9.60 -6.06 -9.41
N GLY A 31 -10.36 -7.17 -9.41
CA GLY A 31 -10.39 -8.13 -10.51
C GLY A 31 -11.10 -7.64 -11.78
N PHE A 32 -11.81 -6.51 -11.72
CA PHE A 32 -12.65 -6.01 -12.81
C PHE A 32 -12.39 -4.51 -13.06
N GLY A 33 -11.90 -4.17 -14.26
CA GLY A 33 -11.52 -2.80 -14.65
C GLY A 33 -12.55 -1.72 -14.34
N THR A 34 -12.06 -0.50 -14.10
CA THR A 34 -12.75 0.64 -13.45
C THR A 34 -13.82 1.37 -14.27
N SER A 35 -14.51 0.70 -15.21
CA SER A 35 -15.61 1.32 -15.94
C SER A 35 -16.93 1.28 -15.13
N SER A 36 -17.77 2.31 -15.26
CA SER A 36 -19.09 2.39 -14.62
C SER A 36 -20.04 1.27 -15.05
N ALA A 37 -19.81 0.67 -16.22
CA ALA A 37 -20.55 -0.50 -16.70
C ALA A 37 -20.24 -1.78 -15.88
N THR A 38 -19.03 -1.91 -15.33
CA THR A 38 -18.60 -3.10 -14.59
C THR A 38 -19.27 -3.18 -13.19
N LYS A 39 -19.62 -2.04 -12.59
CA LYS A 39 -20.32 -1.99 -11.30
C LYS A 39 -21.76 -2.52 -11.36
N LEU A 40 -22.46 -2.33 -12.48
CA LEU A 40 -23.84 -2.80 -12.68
C LEU A 40 -23.90 -4.31 -13.02
N GLN A 41 -22.85 -4.86 -13.66
CA GLN A 41 -22.76 -6.29 -13.94
C GLN A 41 -22.37 -7.14 -12.72
N ALA A 42 -21.68 -6.56 -11.74
CA ALA A 42 -21.35 -7.22 -10.47
C ALA A 42 -22.58 -7.64 -9.65
N GLY A 43 -23.75 -7.02 -9.87
CA GLY A 43 -25.01 -7.40 -9.22
C GLY A 43 -25.76 -8.57 -9.87
N ARG A 44 -25.39 -8.99 -11.09
CA ARG A 44 -26.03 -10.10 -11.82
C ARG A 44 -25.10 -11.28 -12.10
N ASN A 45 -23.81 -11.03 -12.25
CA ASN A 45 -22.81 -12.08 -12.35
C ASN A 45 -22.24 -12.32 -10.96
N ARG A 46 -22.55 -13.49 -10.38
CA ARG A 46 -21.67 -14.08 -9.35
C ARG A 46 -20.25 -13.97 -9.90
N PRO A 47 -19.31 -13.26 -9.27
CA PRO A 47 -17.94 -13.30 -9.73
C PRO A 47 -17.56 -14.78 -9.75
N ASN A 48 -17.31 -15.29 -10.96
CA ASN A 48 -16.87 -16.66 -11.16
C ASN A 48 -15.78 -16.93 -10.14
N ASN A 49 -15.80 -18.10 -9.49
CA ASN A 49 -15.01 -18.46 -8.30
C ASN A 49 -13.46 -18.42 -8.49
N ARG A 50 -12.97 -17.80 -9.57
CA ARG A 50 -11.57 -17.52 -9.87
C ARG A 50 -11.25 -16.10 -9.45
N VAL A 51 -10.98 -15.91 -8.16
CA VAL A 51 -10.20 -14.76 -7.73
C VAL A 51 -8.84 -14.87 -8.42
N LEU A 52 -8.49 -13.88 -9.24
CA LEU A 52 -7.19 -13.85 -9.90
C LEU A 52 -6.11 -13.62 -8.83
N TYR A 53 -5.00 -14.35 -8.91
CA TYR A 53 -3.84 -14.20 -8.03
C TYR A 53 -3.44 -12.71 -7.81
N GLN A 54 -3.52 -11.92 -8.88
CA GLN A 54 -3.23 -10.48 -8.88
C GLN A 54 -4.10 -9.69 -7.89
N ALA A 55 -5.35 -10.09 -7.67
CA ALA A 55 -6.25 -9.41 -6.75
C ALA A 55 -5.76 -9.52 -5.29
N TYR A 56 -5.15 -10.65 -4.92
CA TYR A 56 -4.51 -10.80 -3.60
C TYR A 56 -3.25 -9.95 -3.48
N GLU A 57 -2.44 -9.85 -4.54
CA GLU A 57 -1.26 -8.97 -4.53
C GLU A 57 -1.67 -7.50 -4.35
N GLN A 58 -2.67 -7.05 -5.10
CA GLN A 58 -3.19 -5.69 -5.01
C GLN A 58 -3.85 -5.42 -3.64
N LEU A 59 -4.51 -6.41 -3.05
CA LEU A 59 -5.02 -6.34 -1.68
C LEU A 59 -3.87 -6.12 -0.67
N LYS A 60 -2.78 -6.89 -0.79
CA LYS A 60 -1.58 -6.72 0.05
C LYS A 60 -0.97 -5.33 -0.09
N LEU A 61 -0.92 -4.77 -1.30
CA LEU A 61 -0.46 -3.40 -1.53
C LEU A 61 -1.38 -2.36 -0.88
N ALA A 62 -2.70 -2.51 -1.05
CA ALA A 62 -3.69 -1.62 -0.47
C ALA A 62 -3.61 -1.60 1.06
N PHE A 63 -3.48 -2.77 1.69
CA PHE A 63 -3.29 -2.85 3.13
C PHE A 63 -1.92 -2.34 3.57
N THR A 64 -0.86 -2.55 2.80
CA THR A 64 0.45 -1.95 3.12
C THR A 64 0.33 -0.43 3.19
N TYR A 65 -0.35 0.19 2.21
CA TYR A 65 -0.65 1.61 2.24
C TYR A 65 -1.51 1.99 3.47
N LEU A 66 -2.60 1.27 3.73
CA LEU A 66 -3.49 1.56 4.86
C LEU A 66 -2.77 1.47 6.23
N TYR A 67 -1.90 0.48 6.41
CA TYR A 67 -1.18 0.25 7.66
C TYR A 67 0.03 1.17 7.86
N THR A 68 0.49 1.86 6.82
CA THR A 68 1.70 2.70 6.90
C THR A 68 1.43 4.19 6.60
N THR A 69 0.17 4.55 6.46
CA THR A 69 -0.31 5.94 6.43
C THR A 69 -0.85 6.36 7.81
N PRO A 70 -0.90 7.68 8.12
CA PRO A 70 -1.49 8.17 9.36
C PRO A 70 -2.98 7.88 9.43
N GLY A 71 -3.45 7.64 10.65
CA GLY A 71 -4.85 7.32 10.94
C GLY A 71 -5.00 5.99 11.68
N ILE A 72 -6.23 5.53 11.79
CA ILE A 72 -6.57 4.26 12.43
C ILE A 72 -7.03 3.32 11.31
N PRO A 73 -6.27 2.26 10.98
CA PRO A 73 -6.69 1.31 9.95
C PRO A 73 -7.95 0.57 10.43
N LEU A 74 -8.97 0.54 9.58
CA LEU A 74 -10.21 -0.20 9.80
C LEU A 74 -10.29 -1.31 8.76
N ILE A 75 -10.57 -2.54 9.23
CA ILE A 75 -10.58 -3.75 8.41
C ILE A 75 -11.97 -4.36 8.52
N TYR A 76 -12.53 -4.77 7.39
CA TYR A 76 -13.78 -5.51 7.35
C TYR A 76 -13.51 -7.01 7.45
N TYR A 77 -14.37 -7.75 8.16
CA TYR A 77 -14.13 -9.18 8.40
C TYR A 77 -14.03 -9.94 7.06
N GLY A 78 -13.07 -10.85 6.99
CA GLY A 78 -12.76 -11.61 5.78
C GLY A 78 -11.77 -10.90 4.84
N ASP A 79 -11.58 -9.57 4.93
CA ASP A 79 -10.57 -8.89 4.12
C ASP A 79 -9.14 -9.32 4.49
N GLU A 80 -8.91 -9.82 5.72
CA GLU A 80 -7.60 -10.26 6.19
C GLU A 80 -7.03 -11.44 5.39
N PHE A 81 -7.88 -12.29 4.81
CA PHE A 81 -7.47 -13.34 3.89
C PHE A 81 -8.00 -13.10 2.46
N GLY A 82 -8.73 -12.01 2.23
CA GLY A 82 -9.26 -11.63 0.92
C GLY A 82 -10.56 -12.32 0.51
N LEU A 83 -11.53 -12.42 1.42
CA LEU A 83 -12.86 -12.98 1.13
C LEU A 83 -13.52 -12.24 -0.04
N PRO A 84 -13.79 -12.90 -1.19
CA PRO A 84 -14.39 -12.23 -2.32
C PRO A 84 -15.89 -12.04 -2.12
N GLY A 85 -16.42 -10.92 -2.61
CA GLY A 85 -17.85 -10.65 -2.73
C GLY A 85 -18.11 -9.32 -3.46
N ALA A 86 -19.23 -9.22 -4.16
CA ALA A 86 -19.57 -8.09 -5.02
C ALA A 86 -20.26 -6.95 -4.24
N GLY A 87 -21.30 -6.35 -4.82
CA GLY A 87 -22.15 -5.41 -4.10
C GLY A 87 -23.04 -6.10 -3.06
N ASP A 88 -23.79 -5.31 -2.29
CA ASP A 88 -24.81 -5.83 -1.38
C ASP A 88 -25.81 -6.74 -2.13
N PRO A 89 -26.17 -7.92 -1.60
CA PRO A 89 -25.80 -8.51 -0.29
C PRO A 89 -24.53 -9.38 -0.30
N ASP A 90 -23.89 -9.54 -1.46
CA ASP A 90 -22.77 -10.47 -1.66
C ASP A 90 -21.50 -10.08 -0.88
N ASN A 91 -21.38 -8.82 -0.45
CA ASN A 91 -20.32 -8.37 0.44
C ASN A 91 -20.47 -8.81 1.91
N ARG A 92 -21.51 -9.57 2.26
CA ARG A 92 -21.80 -10.05 3.62
C ARG A 92 -21.80 -11.57 3.74
N ARG A 93 -20.91 -12.23 3.00
CA ARG A 93 -20.77 -13.70 3.03
C ARG A 93 -20.39 -14.19 4.43
N MET A 94 -20.75 -15.44 4.71
CA MET A 94 -20.37 -16.10 5.95
C MET A 94 -18.85 -16.16 6.08
N MET A 95 -18.36 -15.81 7.27
CA MET A 95 -16.95 -15.91 7.61
C MET A 95 -16.52 -17.39 7.65
N ARG A 96 -15.29 -17.68 7.20
CA ARG A 96 -14.71 -19.03 7.23
C ARG A 96 -13.71 -19.14 8.37
N PHE A 97 -13.94 -20.11 9.25
CA PHE A 97 -13.10 -20.41 10.42
C PHE A 97 -12.58 -21.85 10.45
N ASP A 98 -12.95 -22.66 9.46
CA ASP A 98 -12.62 -24.08 9.35
C ASP A 98 -11.14 -24.36 9.03
N GLY A 99 -10.33 -23.30 8.86
CA GLY A 99 -8.91 -23.41 8.54
C GLY A 99 -8.64 -23.79 7.08
N ALA A 100 -9.67 -23.96 6.25
CA ALA A 100 -9.54 -24.35 4.85
C ALA A 100 -9.29 -23.12 3.95
N LEU A 101 -8.21 -22.38 4.24
CA LEU A 101 -7.74 -21.29 3.39
C LEU A 101 -6.87 -21.86 2.25
N SER A 102 -7.09 -21.35 1.04
CA SER A 102 -6.17 -21.59 -0.07
C SER A 102 -4.78 -21.00 0.22
N THR A 103 -3.79 -21.37 -0.59
CA THR A 103 -2.42 -20.85 -0.48
C THR A 103 -2.39 -19.32 -0.51
N PHE A 104 -3.14 -18.68 -1.40
CA PHE A 104 -3.13 -17.22 -1.55
C PHE A 104 -3.85 -16.51 -0.40
N GLU A 105 -4.95 -17.08 0.09
CA GLU A 105 -5.66 -16.57 1.26
C GLU A 105 -4.78 -16.66 2.52
N SER A 106 -4.08 -17.78 2.69
CA SER A 106 -3.13 -18.00 3.79
C SER A 106 -1.95 -17.00 3.73
N GLN A 107 -1.38 -16.78 2.54
CA GLN A 107 -0.33 -15.78 2.33
C GLN A 107 -0.81 -14.35 2.59
N THR A 108 -2.07 -14.04 2.27
CA THR A 108 -2.68 -12.74 2.54
C THR A 108 -2.87 -12.52 4.03
N LEU A 109 -3.37 -13.55 4.74
CA LEU A 109 -3.50 -13.53 6.18
C LEU A 109 -2.16 -13.32 6.87
N GLU A 110 -1.10 -14.01 6.42
CA GLU A 110 0.24 -13.81 6.98
C GLU A 110 0.76 -12.40 6.70
N TRP A 111 0.56 -11.87 5.49
CA TRP A 111 0.92 -10.49 5.17
C TRP A 111 0.24 -9.48 6.10
N MET A 112 -1.06 -9.68 6.37
CA MET A 112 -1.84 -8.83 7.29
C MET A 112 -1.32 -8.91 8.74
N LYS A 113 -0.94 -10.11 9.20
CA LYS A 113 -0.28 -10.27 10.51
C LYS A 113 1.04 -9.51 10.58
N GLN A 114 1.88 -9.63 9.55
CA GLN A 114 3.15 -8.91 9.45
C GLN A 114 2.94 -7.39 9.48
N LEU A 115 1.95 -6.85 8.76
CA LEU A 115 1.61 -5.43 8.82
C LEU A 115 1.13 -4.98 10.20
N GLY A 116 0.35 -5.80 10.89
CA GLY A 116 -0.06 -5.56 12.27
C GLY A 116 1.13 -5.49 13.23
N GLN A 117 2.06 -6.44 13.13
CA GLN A 117 3.29 -6.47 13.92
C GLN A 117 4.19 -5.27 13.63
N LEU A 118 4.38 -4.94 12.35
CA LEU A 118 5.12 -3.76 11.90
C LEU A 118 4.55 -2.49 12.54
N ARG A 119 3.23 -2.25 12.41
CA ARG A 119 2.57 -1.05 12.96
C ARG A 119 2.61 -0.99 14.48
N ALA A 120 2.57 -2.15 15.16
CA ALA A 120 2.71 -2.22 16.61
C ALA A 120 4.15 -1.86 17.05
N LYS A 121 5.15 -2.46 16.40
CA LYS A 121 6.57 -2.31 16.74
C LYS A 121 7.15 -0.94 16.44
N HIS A 122 6.59 -0.23 15.45
CA HIS A 122 7.09 1.08 15.00
C HIS A 122 6.09 2.20 15.33
N PRO A 123 6.24 2.89 16.48
CA PRO A 123 5.46 4.08 16.84
C PRO A 123 5.38 5.15 15.74
N ALA A 124 6.40 5.28 14.90
CA ALA A 124 6.40 6.20 13.76
C ALA A 124 5.21 5.98 12.82
N LEU A 125 4.73 4.75 12.66
CA LEU A 125 3.57 4.46 11.82
C LEU A 125 2.25 4.93 12.43
N ARG A 126 2.18 5.07 13.75
CA ARG A 126 0.97 5.50 14.49
C ARG A 126 0.93 7.00 14.74
N ALA A 127 2.03 7.57 15.22
CA ALA A 127 2.11 8.97 15.67
C ALA A 127 3.23 9.79 15.00
N GLY A 128 4.08 9.16 14.19
CA GLY A 128 5.19 9.84 13.53
C GLY A 128 4.79 10.85 12.47
N ALA A 129 5.75 11.72 12.13
CA ALA A 129 5.64 12.64 11.02
C ALA A 129 5.52 11.87 9.69
N TRP A 130 4.65 12.35 8.81
CA TRP A 130 4.61 11.89 7.43
C TRP A 130 5.43 12.85 6.57
N SER A 131 6.55 12.39 6.03
CA SER A 131 7.33 13.18 5.08
C SER A 131 6.72 13.12 3.67
N PRO A 132 6.96 14.15 2.82
CA PRO A 132 6.58 14.11 1.41
C PRO A 132 7.03 12.82 0.71
N PRO A 133 6.39 12.43 -0.40
CA PRO A 133 6.80 11.22 -1.12
C PRO A 133 8.26 11.34 -1.55
N LEU A 134 9.08 10.39 -1.12
CA LEU A 134 10.49 10.24 -1.51
C LEU A 134 10.60 9.89 -2.99
N TRP A 135 9.56 9.25 -3.53
CA TRP A 135 9.45 8.89 -4.93
C TRP A 135 7.99 8.78 -5.34
N LYS A 136 7.66 9.31 -6.53
CA LYS A 136 6.31 9.28 -7.09
C LYS A 136 6.39 9.22 -8.61
N GLU A 137 5.99 8.08 -9.16
CA GLU A 137 5.76 7.86 -10.59
C GLU A 137 4.38 7.21 -10.77
N ALA A 138 4.00 6.88 -12.01
CA ALA A 138 2.71 6.25 -12.29
C ALA A 138 2.50 4.94 -11.49
N ASP A 139 3.53 4.09 -11.42
CA ASP A 139 3.46 2.76 -10.81
C ASP A 139 4.26 2.61 -9.52
N PHE A 140 4.93 3.67 -9.09
CA PHE A 140 5.83 3.67 -7.94
C PHE A 140 5.46 4.77 -6.95
N LEU A 141 5.43 4.39 -5.68
CA LEU A 141 5.21 5.33 -4.59
C LEU A 141 6.14 4.97 -3.44
N ALA A 142 6.88 5.96 -2.92
CA ALA A 142 7.66 5.80 -1.72
C ALA A 142 7.48 6.98 -0.76
N TRP A 143 7.45 6.71 0.53
CA TRP A 143 7.37 7.72 1.59
C TRP A 143 8.07 7.23 2.85
N SER A 144 8.26 8.14 3.81
CA SER A 144 8.78 7.81 5.12
C SER A 144 7.85 8.26 6.24
N ARG A 145 7.98 7.56 7.36
CA ARG A 145 7.36 7.83 8.64
C ARG A 145 8.48 7.87 9.67
N SER A 146 8.55 8.93 10.46
CA SER A 146 9.58 9.06 11.50
C SER A 146 9.03 9.61 12.81
N LEU A 147 9.56 9.10 13.92
CA LEU A 147 9.32 9.61 15.26
C LEU A 147 10.58 9.37 16.09
N ASP A 148 11.24 10.44 16.55
CA ASP A 148 12.53 10.37 17.24
C ASP A 148 13.57 9.54 16.46
N LYS A 149 13.94 8.37 16.98
CA LYS A 149 14.88 7.42 16.35
C LYS A 149 14.20 6.34 15.52
N ASP A 150 12.87 6.23 15.59
CA ASP A 150 12.10 5.24 14.83
C ASP A 150 11.85 5.78 13.42
N LEU A 151 12.38 5.06 12.43
CA LEU A 151 12.30 5.41 11.01
C LEU A 151 11.75 4.21 10.23
N VAL A 152 10.71 4.48 9.44
CA VAL A 152 10.14 3.54 8.49
C VAL A 152 10.07 4.18 7.11
N ILE A 153 10.61 3.50 6.11
CA ILE A 153 10.55 3.88 4.70
C ILE A 153 9.75 2.82 3.96
N VAL A 154 8.73 3.25 3.22
CA VAL A 154 7.83 2.36 2.49
C VAL A 154 8.00 2.58 1.01
N LEU A 155 8.11 1.49 0.24
CA LEU A 155 8.09 1.49 -1.22
C LEU A 155 6.96 0.58 -1.69
N ILE A 156 6.18 1.07 -2.65
CA ILE A 156 5.13 0.32 -3.34
C ILE A 156 5.44 0.34 -4.84
N HIS A 157 5.41 -0.83 -5.46
CA HIS A 157 5.38 -1.01 -6.90
C HIS A 157 4.06 -1.69 -7.29
N ARG A 158 3.13 -0.92 -7.86
CA ARG A 158 1.82 -1.43 -8.30
C ARG A 158 1.78 -1.91 -9.75
N GLY A 159 2.85 -1.65 -10.50
CA GLY A 159 2.96 -1.96 -11.91
C GLY A 159 3.17 -3.44 -12.20
N ASP A 160 2.96 -3.77 -13.47
CA ASP A 160 3.06 -5.13 -14.01
C ASP A 160 4.46 -5.40 -14.61
N ALA A 161 5.27 -4.36 -14.70
CA ALA A 161 6.66 -4.46 -15.12
C ALA A 161 7.42 -5.34 -14.14
N GLN A 162 8.36 -6.13 -14.67
CA GLN A 162 9.23 -6.99 -13.88
C GLN A 162 10.09 -6.17 -12.88
N LEU A 163 10.88 -6.90 -12.10
CA LEU A 163 11.87 -6.39 -11.15
C LEU A 163 12.51 -5.03 -11.54
N LYS A 164 12.27 -3.99 -10.72
CA LYS A 164 12.93 -2.69 -10.87
C LYS A 164 14.05 -2.55 -9.85
N LYS A 165 15.23 -2.15 -10.32
CA LYS A 165 16.41 -1.87 -9.50
C LYS A 165 16.72 -0.38 -9.56
N GLY A 166 17.18 0.19 -8.46
CA GLY A 166 17.49 1.61 -8.41
C GLY A 166 18.01 2.07 -7.06
N THR A 167 18.04 3.38 -6.89
CA THR A 167 18.36 4.02 -5.61
C THR A 167 17.27 5.02 -5.26
N LEU A 168 16.83 4.99 -4.01
CA LEU A 168 15.86 5.92 -3.45
C LEU A 168 16.60 7.03 -2.70
N SER A 169 16.28 8.28 -3.01
CA SER A 169 16.84 9.43 -2.30
C SER A 169 16.22 9.53 -0.90
N VAL A 170 17.06 9.49 0.14
CA VAL A 170 16.71 9.51 1.56
C VAL A 170 17.63 10.49 2.31
N PRO A 171 17.63 11.79 1.96
CA PRO A 171 18.61 12.76 2.48
C PRO A 171 18.49 13.01 3.99
N ALA A 172 17.36 12.66 4.59
CA ALA A 172 17.14 12.78 6.04
C ALA A 172 17.74 11.61 6.84
N VAL A 173 18.31 10.60 6.18
CA VAL A 173 18.89 9.42 6.82
C VAL A 173 20.41 9.51 6.74
N ALA A 174 21.09 9.34 7.87
CA ALA A 174 22.55 9.44 7.93
C ALA A 174 23.22 8.32 7.12
N ASP A 175 24.33 8.66 6.47
CA ASP A 175 25.16 7.68 5.78
C ASP A 175 25.71 6.64 6.76
N GLY A 176 25.80 5.39 6.30
CA GLY A 176 26.18 4.25 7.13
C GLY A 176 25.03 3.65 7.94
N THR A 177 23.84 4.27 7.94
CA THR A 177 22.66 3.68 8.61
C THR A 177 22.28 2.36 7.95
N ALA A 178 22.26 1.29 8.74
CA ALA A 178 21.80 -0.03 8.31
C ALA A 178 20.27 -0.11 8.45
N LEU A 179 19.60 -0.36 7.32
CA LEU A 179 18.16 -0.59 7.25
C LEU A 179 17.88 -2.06 6.97
N VAL A 180 16.82 -2.58 7.56
CA VAL A 180 16.35 -3.96 7.37
C VAL A 180 14.96 -3.93 6.75
N GLU A 181 14.81 -4.67 5.66
CA GLU A 181 13.53 -4.89 5.00
C GLU A 181 12.68 -5.85 5.82
N TRP A 182 11.46 -5.45 6.16
CA TRP A 182 10.60 -6.11 7.14
C TRP A 182 10.19 -7.53 6.71
N PHE A 183 9.82 -7.72 5.45
CA PHE A 183 9.22 -8.98 4.99
C PHE A 183 10.27 -10.04 4.62
N SER A 184 11.41 -9.62 4.09
CA SER A 184 12.49 -10.49 3.60
C SER A 184 13.69 -10.58 4.55
N GLY A 185 13.83 -9.65 5.49
CA GLY A 185 14.99 -9.53 6.36
C GLY A 185 16.26 -9.03 5.65
N LYS A 186 16.16 -8.63 4.37
CA LYS A 186 17.29 -8.12 3.59
C LYS A 186 17.84 -6.86 4.25
N LYS A 187 19.16 -6.78 4.39
CA LYS A 187 19.84 -5.61 4.97
C LYS A 187 20.46 -4.76 3.88
N MET A 188 20.29 -3.45 3.95
CA MET A 188 20.90 -2.48 3.05
C MET A 188 21.43 -1.29 3.85
N VAL A 189 22.49 -0.66 3.34
CA VAL A 189 23.12 0.49 4.00
C VAL A 189 22.88 1.74 3.17
N VAL A 190 22.54 2.83 3.84
CA VAL A 190 22.43 4.14 3.20
C VAL A 190 23.82 4.68 2.87
N ASN A 191 24.02 5.11 1.64
CA ASN A 191 25.27 5.69 1.17
C ASN A 191 25.00 6.94 0.32
N GLN A 192 25.64 8.06 0.65
CA GLN A 192 25.43 9.36 0.00
C GLN A 192 23.96 9.78 -0.03
N GLY A 193 23.24 9.58 1.07
CA GLY A 193 21.81 9.87 1.20
C GLY A 193 20.93 9.03 0.27
N LYS A 194 21.41 7.87 -0.19
CA LYS A 194 20.69 6.97 -1.10
C LYS A 194 20.55 5.57 -0.52
N LEU A 195 19.37 5.00 -0.64
CA LEU A 195 19.04 3.62 -0.30
C LEU A 195 18.91 2.80 -1.60
N PRO A 196 19.80 1.83 -1.87
CA PRO A 196 19.61 0.95 -3.02
C PRO A 196 18.43 0.00 -2.78
N PHE A 197 17.63 -0.24 -3.82
CA PHE A 197 16.47 -1.12 -3.76
C PHE A 197 16.35 -1.99 -5.01
N GLU A 198 15.63 -3.10 -4.83
CA GLU A 198 15.28 -4.05 -5.88
C GLU A 198 13.87 -4.55 -5.55
N ILE A 199 12.87 -4.07 -6.29
CA ILE A 199 11.44 -4.29 -5.99
C ILE A 199 10.77 -5.02 -7.15
N ALA A 200 10.09 -6.13 -6.85
CA ALA A 200 9.38 -6.95 -7.84
C ALA A 200 8.08 -6.27 -8.29
N ALA A 201 7.48 -6.76 -9.39
CA ALA A 201 6.13 -6.37 -9.81
C ALA A 201 5.12 -6.57 -8.68
N ARG A 202 4.10 -5.72 -8.60
CA ARG A 202 2.98 -5.84 -7.64
C ARG A 202 3.41 -6.13 -6.18
N SER A 203 4.51 -5.55 -5.74
CA SER A 203 5.09 -5.82 -4.42
C SER A 203 5.35 -4.55 -3.62
N ALA A 204 5.50 -4.70 -2.31
CA ALA A 204 5.86 -3.63 -1.41
C ALA A 204 7.07 -4.03 -0.56
N GLN A 205 7.84 -3.03 -0.16
CA GLN A 205 8.96 -3.18 0.76
C GLN A 205 8.83 -2.16 1.87
N VAL A 206 9.16 -2.58 3.09
CA VAL A 206 9.18 -1.68 4.24
C VAL A 206 10.54 -1.78 4.91
N TRP A 207 11.31 -0.71 4.84
CA TRP A 207 12.64 -0.61 5.41
C TRP A 207 12.56 0.09 6.76
N THR A 208 13.18 -0.52 7.77
CA THR A 208 13.18 0.01 9.14
C THR A 208 14.61 0.14 9.64
N ALA A 209 14.89 1.16 10.44
CA ALA A 209 16.16 1.24 11.16
C ALA A 209 16.21 0.17 12.26
N GLN A 210 17.35 -0.49 12.44
CA GLN A 210 17.53 -1.31 13.64
C GLN A 210 17.65 -0.39 14.86
N PRO A 211 17.01 -0.74 16.00
CA PRO A 211 17.23 -0.05 17.26
C PRO A 211 18.67 -0.20 17.75
#